data_AF-A0A9P7S2Z2-F1
#
_entry.id   AF-A0A9P7S2Z2-F1
#
_cell.length_a   1.000
_cell.length_b   1.000
_cell.length_c   1.000
_cell.angle_alpha   90.00
_cell.angle_beta   90.00
_cell.angle_gamma   90.00
#
_symmetry.space_group_name_H-M   'P 1'
#
loop_
_entity.id
_entity.type
_entity.pdbx_description
1 polymer ?
#
loop_
_entity_poly.entity_id
_entity_poly.type
_entity_poly.pdbx_seq_one_letter_code
_entity_poly.pdbx_strand_id
1 'polypeptide(L)'
;MGLVTSQSYGLQPHQGPVQSPVPSSHSAPSLDLFALPASLLVPSFRAAAVGEPPSGSEQQHIPTTSMENDLADQDPNSKAISFAHDIDRLGCTWSDTYKYFDGKLCDVKIHGRGIPIRYWSVIFKLNTPLRKQMNDWQWVAERYTESTPEEFWDEFSVDSDSNTKLRMSWKQITETLHKRRKQVDLANGVGFRQRRRKSEL
;
A
#
# COMPACT_ATOMS: atom_id res chain seq x y z
N MET A 1 -35.26 60.99 -2.42
CA MET A 1 -33.95 61.47 -2.90
C MET A 1 -33.01 61.51 -1.70
N GLY A 2 -32.12 60.53 -1.57
CA GLY A 2 -31.14 60.46 -0.49
C GLY A 2 -29.80 60.12 -1.09
N LEU A 3 -28.88 61.08 -1.08
CA LEU A 3 -27.48 60.90 -1.47
C LEU A 3 -26.75 60.31 -0.27
N VAL A 4 -26.16 59.12 -0.43
CA VAL A 4 -25.20 58.57 0.52
C VAL A 4 -23.90 58.27 -0.25
N THR A 5 -22.87 58.98 0.18
CA THR A 5 -21.51 59.05 -0.33
C THR A 5 -20.75 57.76 -0.04
N SER A 6 -20.19 57.14 -1.07
CA SER A 6 -19.20 56.05 -0.94
C SER A 6 -17.87 56.59 -0.42
N GLN A 7 -17.36 56.02 0.66
CA GLN A 7 -16.00 56.23 1.14
C GLN A 7 -15.18 54.96 0.91
N SER A 8 -14.26 55.06 -0.04
CA SER A 8 -13.28 54.06 -0.43
C SER A 8 -12.06 54.16 0.51
N TYR A 9 -11.78 53.09 1.25
CA TYR A 9 -10.54 52.95 2.01
C TYR A 9 -9.59 52.03 1.23
N GLY A 10 -8.51 52.63 0.72
CA GLY A 10 -7.37 51.90 0.17
C GLY A 10 -6.51 51.33 1.30
N LEU A 11 -6.27 50.02 1.26
CA LEU A 11 -5.27 49.36 2.11
C LEU A 11 -4.00 49.14 1.29
N GLN A 12 -2.93 49.76 1.76
CA GLN A 12 -1.59 49.68 1.22
C GLN A 12 -0.87 48.48 1.87
N PRO A 13 -0.16 47.61 1.12
CA PRO A 13 0.59 46.51 1.70
C PRO A 13 1.94 46.98 2.25
N HIS A 14 2.18 46.73 3.54
CA HIS A 14 3.51 46.80 4.13
C HIS A 14 4.32 45.58 3.68
N GLN A 15 5.29 45.79 2.79
CA GLN A 15 6.36 44.84 2.50
C GLN A 15 7.42 44.94 3.61
N GLY A 16 7.54 43.89 4.42
CA GLY A 16 8.67 43.70 5.34
C GLY A 16 9.86 43.05 4.62
N PRO A 17 11.10 43.34 5.05
CA PRO A 17 12.31 42.86 4.38
C PRO A 17 12.55 41.36 4.60
N VAL A 18 12.92 40.73 3.49
CA VAL A 18 13.45 39.38 3.31
C VAL A 18 14.62 39.13 4.27
N GLN A 19 14.50 38.11 5.13
CA GLN A 19 15.65 37.49 5.79
C GLN A 19 15.94 36.15 5.11
N SER A 20 17.12 36.06 4.49
CA SER A 20 17.66 34.83 3.92
C SER A 20 17.99 33.82 5.03
N PRO A 21 17.79 32.51 4.78
CA PRO A 21 18.11 31.47 5.74
C PRO A 21 19.64 31.26 5.84
N VAL A 22 20.10 31.13 7.08
CA VAL A 22 21.45 30.73 7.47
C VAL A 22 21.64 29.24 7.13
N PRO A 23 22.74 28.83 6.46
CA PRO A 23 23.04 27.42 6.28
C PRO A 23 23.62 26.83 7.57
N SER A 24 22.81 26.12 8.35
CA SER A 24 23.30 25.29 9.44
C SER A 24 24.03 24.07 8.88
N SER A 25 25.35 24.13 8.90
CA SER A 25 26.23 22.96 8.79
C SER A 25 26.00 22.05 10.00
N HIS A 26 25.25 20.97 9.81
CA HIS A 26 25.29 19.84 10.73
C HIS A 26 26.07 18.71 10.07
N SER A 27 27.22 18.46 10.69
CA SER A 27 28.17 17.40 10.42
C SER A 27 27.49 16.04 10.25
N ALA A 28 27.91 15.32 9.22
CA ALA A 28 27.68 13.90 9.07
C ALA A 28 28.45 13.14 10.16
N PRO A 29 27.80 12.26 10.94
CA PRO A 29 28.51 11.22 11.68
C PRO A 29 28.84 10.05 10.74
N SER A 30 30.09 9.62 10.86
CA SER A 30 30.76 8.53 10.17
C SER A 30 29.95 7.25 10.04
N LEU A 31 30.11 6.58 8.90
CA LEU A 31 29.73 5.19 8.68
C LEU A 31 30.62 4.30 9.53
N ASP A 32 30.11 3.83 10.66
CA ASP A 32 30.71 2.71 11.38
C ASP A 32 30.37 1.40 10.68
N LEU A 33 31.41 0.88 10.05
CA LEU A 33 31.54 -0.43 9.43
C LEU A 33 31.52 -1.51 10.52
N PHE A 34 30.33 -1.92 10.99
CA PHE A 34 30.24 -3.08 11.88
C PHE A 34 30.18 -4.37 11.08
N ALA A 35 31.28 -5.09 11.19
CA ALA A 35 31.54 -6.44 10.71
C ALA A 35 30.43 -7.44 11.08
N LEU A 36 30.04 -8.24 10.09
CA LEU A 36 29.25 -9.45 10.29
C LEU A 36 30.13 -10.54 10.95
N PRO A 37 29.75 -11.12 12.09
CA PRO A 37 30.33 -12.39 12.51
C PRO A 37 29.67 -13.53 11.72
N ALA A 38 30.47 -14.17 10.86
CA ALA A 38 30.17 -15.48 10.31
C ALA A 38 30.26 -16.52 11.43
N SER A 39 29.11 -16.93 11.97
CA SER A 39 29.02 -18.10 12.85
C SER A 39 28.28 -19.22 12.14
N LEU A 40 29.08 -20.01 11.41
CA LEU A 40 28.75 -21.38 11.01
C LEU A 40 28.71 -22.23 12.28
N LEU A 41 27.52 -22.55 12.77
CA LEU A 41 27.32 -23.66 13.70
C LEU A 41 26.41 -24.68 13.05
N VAL A 42 27.07 -25.63 12.38
CA VAL A 42 26.50 -26.90 11.97
C VAL A 42 26.34 -27.75 13.24
N PRO A 43 25.13 -28.17 13.63
CA PRO A 43 24.99 -29.25 14.59
C PRO A 43 25.36 -30.56 13.89
N SER A 44 26.56 -31.05 14.21
CA SER A 44 27.00 -32.42 13.96
C SER A 44 26.13 -33.38 14.78
N PHE A 45 25.08 -33.93 14.18
CA PHE A 45 24.32 -35.01 14.79
C PHE A 45 25.13 -36.30 14.72
N ARG A 46 25.60 -36.68 15.91
CA ARG A 46 26.30 -37.91 16.23
C ARG A 46 25.38 -39.10 15.97
N ALA A 47 25.78 -39.97 15.05
CA ALA A 47 25.20 -41.30 14.90
C ALA A 47 25.52 -42.13 16.16
N ALA A 48 24.48 -42.50 16.90
CA ALA A 48 24.53 -43.55 17.91
C ALA A 48 23.60 -44.68 17.47
N ALA A 49 24.16 -45.88 17.56
CA ALA A 49 23.67 -47.12 17.03
C ALA A 49 22.43 -47.68 17.76
N VAL A 50 21.66 -48.44 17.00
CA VAL A 50 20.99 -49.70 17.37
C VAL A 50 19.92 -49.63 18.48
N GLY A 51 18.66 -49.73 18.01
CA GLY A 51 17.49 -50.15 18.77
C GLY A 51 16.36 -50.51 17.80
N GLU A 52 15.83 -51.72 17.96
CA GLU A 52 14.81 -52.41 17.14
C GLU A 52 13.55 -51.61 16.74
N PRO A 53 12.84 -52.07 15.67
CA PRO A 53 11.63 -51.43 15.18
C PRO A 53 10.36 -51.96 15.89
N PRO A 54 9.50 -51.10 16.45
CA PRO A 54 8.09 -51.45 16.55
C PRO A 54 7.44 -51.22 15.18
N SER A 55 7.20 -52.34 14.51
CA SER A 55 6.22 -52.49 13.44
C SER A 55 4.89 -51.84 13.86
N GLY A 56 4.57 -50.72 13.22
CA GLY A 56 3.37 -49.94 13.48
C GLY A 56 3.20 -48.89 12.39
N SER A 57 2.96 -49.34 11.16
CA SER A 57 2.62 -48.48 10.03
C SER A 57 1.22 -47.91 10.20
N GLU A 58 1.05 -46.97 11.13
CA GLU A 58 -0.09 -46.07 11.10
C GLU A 58 0.23 -44.97 10.09
N GLN A 59 -0.12 -45.22 8.83
CA GLN A 59 -0.17 -44.20 7.81
C GLN A 59 -1.17 -43.13 8.26
N GLN A 60 -0.67 -42.10 8.93
CA GLN A 60 -1.38 -40.84 9.09
C GLN A 60 -1.55 -40.24 7.69
N HIS A 61 -2.67 -40.59 7.05
CA HIS A 61 -3.22 -39.82 5.95
C HIS A 61 -3.38 -38.38 6.46
N ILE A 62 -2.47 -37.50 6.06
CA ILE A 62 -2.69 -36.07 6.18
C ILE A 62 -3.96 -35.81 5.35
N PRO A 63 -5.07 -35.33 5.94
CA PRO A 63 -6.27 -35.05 5.17
C PRO A 63 -6.00 -33.79 4.35
N THR A 64 -5.50 -33.96 3.13
CA THR A 64 -5.31 -32.88 2.16
C THR A 64 -6.62 -32.13 1.88
N THR A 65 -7.76 -32.74 2.18
CA THR A 65 -9.11 -32.20 1.99
C THR A 65 -9.46 -31.02 2.89
N SER A 66 -8.77 -30.82 4.03
CA SER A 66 -9.20 -29.78 5.00
C SER A 66 -8.87 -28.36 4.55
N MET A 67 -7.81 -28.14 3.77
CA MET A 67 -7.39 -26.79 3.35
C MET A 67 -8.26 -26.23 2.22
N GLU A 68 -8.82 -27.10 1.38
CA GLU A 68 -9.60 -26.68 0.21
C GLU A 68 -10.97 -26.12 0.61
N ASN A 69 -11.60 -26.69 1.65
CA ASN A 69 -12.88 -26.20 2.17
C ASN A 69 -12.74 -24.83 2.87
N ASP A 70 -11.70 -24.65 3.67
CA ASP A 70 -11.43 -23.37 4.36
C ASP A 70 -11.20 -22.21 3.37
N LEU A 71 -10.68 -22.53 2.17
CA LEU A 71 -10.42 -21.55 1.13
C LEU A 71 -11.70 -21.09 0.43
N ALA A 72 -12.63 -22.01 0.20
CA ALA A 72 -13.91 -21.71 -0.45
C ALA A 72 -14.77 -20.75 0.40
N ASP A 73 -14.84 -20.97 1.71
CA ASP A 73 -15.60 -20.12 2.65
C ASP A 73 -15.02 -18.71 2.79
N GLN A 74 -13.75 -18.54 2.41
CA GLN A 74 -13.03 -17.27 2.52
C GLN A 74 -12.92 -16.53 1.19
N ASP A 75 -13.63 -16.97 0.14
CA ASP A 75 -13.58 -16.36 -1.18
C ASP A 75 -13.92 -14.86 -1.13
N PRO A 76 -12.97 -13.96 -1.45
CA PRO A 76 -13.19 -12.52 -1.43
C PRO A 76 -14.24 -12.07 -2.46
N ASN A 77 -14.53 -12.86 -3.50
CA ASN A 77 -15.58 -12.57 -4.48
C ASN A 77 -16.99 -12.52 -3.87
N SER A 78 -17.21 -13.29 -2.80
CA SER A 78 -18.50 -13.36 -2.10
C SER A 78 -18.72 -12.18 -1.15
N LYS A 79 -17.64 -11.46 -0.81
CA LYS A 79 -17.64 -10.38 0.18
C LYS A 79 -17.77 -9.03 -0.53
N ALA A 80 -18.64 -8.17 0.00
CA ALA A 80 -18.77 -6.79 -0.47
C ALA A 80 -17.64 -5.90 0.11
N ILE A 81 -16.41 -6.12 -0.37
CA ILE A 81 -15.22 -5.43 0.14
C ILE A 81 -15.04 -4.09 -0.57
N SER A 82 -14.88 -3.02 0.22
CA SER A 82 -14.63 -1.67 -0.28
C SER A 82 -13.75 -0.90 0.68
N PHE A 83 -12.72 -0.24 0.15
CA PHE A 83 -11.79 0.61 0.90
C PHE A 83 -11.95 2.09 0.58
N ALA A 84 -13.01 2.47 -0.13
CA ALA A 84 -13.24 3.86 -0.55
C ALA A 84 -13.35 4.85 0.64
N HIS A 85 -13.69 4.35 1.82
CA HIS A 85 -13.83 5.15 3.05
C HIS A 85 -12.83 4.77 4.14
N ASP A 86 -11.95 3.79 3.89
CA ASP A 86 -11.03 3.25 4.89
C ASP A 86 -9.69 2.86 4.25
N ILE A 87 -8.95 3.88 3.84
CA ILE A 87 -7.63 3.74 3.20
C ILE A 87 -6.60 3.24 4.21
N ASP A 88 -6.74 3.64 5.48
CA ASP A 88 -5.84 3.20 6.55
C ASP A 88 -5.93 1.67 6.72
N ARG A 89 -7.14 1.09 6.71
CA ARG A 89 -7.32 -0.37 6.71
C ARG A 89 -6.74 -1.03 5.47
N LEU A 90 -6.90 -0.42 4.29
CA LEU A 90 -6.29 -0.95 3.07
C LEU A 90 -4.76 -1.03 3.20
N GLY A 91 -4.11 0.05 3.64
CA GLY A 91 -2.66 0.09 3.85
C GLY A 91 -2.18 -0.98 4.83
N CYS A 92 -2.85 -1.10 5.97
CA CYS A 92 -2.50 -2.06 7.02
C CYS A 92 -2.79 -3.54 6.66
N THR A 93 -3.57 -3.81 5.61
CA THR A 93 -3.90 -5.19 5.18
C THR A 93 -3.34 -5.56 3.80
N TRP A 94 -2.70 -4.62 3.11
CA TRP A 94 -2.19 -4.82 1.76
C TRP A 94 -1.02 -5.82 1.70
N SER A 95 -0.02 -5.62 2.55
CA SER A 95 1.26 -6.34 2.50
C SER A 95 1.76 -6.71 3.90
N ASP A 96 2.18 -7.96 4.05
CA ASP A 96 2.84 -8.48 5.26
C ASP A 96 4.23 -7.89 5.52
N THR A 97 4.86 -7.32 4.49
CA THR A 97 6.16 -6.64 4.63
C THR A 97 6.05 -5.22 5.19
N TYR A 98 4.84 -4.68 5.30
CA TYR A 98 4.63 -3.31 5.80
C TYR A 98 4.75 -3.27 7.32
N LYS A 99 5.43 -2.23 7.85
CA LYS A 99 5.70 -2.09 9.29
C LYS A 99 4.43 -2.08 10.14
N TYR A 100 3.32 -1.55 9.62
CA TYR A 100 2.05 -1.45 10.32
C TYR A 100 1.03 -2.50 9.85
N PHE A 101 1.50 -3.61 9.28
CA PHE A 101 0.62 -4.70 8.87
C PHE A 101 -0.17 -5.26 10.07
N ASP A 102 -1.49 -5.41 9.91
CA ASP A 102 -2.37 -6.03 10.89
C ASP A 102 -3.20 -7.17 10.26
N GLY A 103 -2.73 -8.40 10.51
CA GLY A 103 -3.42 -9.62 10.10
C GLY A 103 -4.82 -9.79 10.70
N LYS A 104 -5.16 -9.08 11.79
CA LYS A 104 -6.49 -9.17 12.41
C LYS A 104 -7.55 -8.41 11.60
N LEU A 105 -7.16 -7.34 10.90
CA LEU A 105 -8.02 -6.50 10.07
C LEU A 105 -8.30 -7.08 8.67
N CYS A 106 -7.54 -8.11 8.27
CA CYS A 106 -7.71 -8.80 6.99
C CYS A 106 -9.10 -9.44 6.86
N ASP A 107 -9.77 -9.22 5.74
CA ASP A 107 -11.08 -9.82 5.43
C ASP A 107 -11.01 -11.34 5.19
N VAL A 108 -9.86 -11.81 4.68
CA VAL A 108 -9.63 -13.22 4.35
C VAL A 108 -8.67 -13.80 5.38
N LYS A 109 -9.06 -14.92 6.01
CA LYS A 109 -8.26 -15.59 7.03
C LYS A 109 -8.22 -17.09 6.78
N ILE A 110 -7.03 -17.68 6.76
CA ILE A 110 -6.84 -19.14 6.67
C ILE A 110 -6.29 -19.61 8.00
N HIS A 111 -6.99 -20.56 8.65
CA HIS A 111 -6.66 -21.03 10.01
C HIS A 111 -6.41 -19.88 11.02
N GLY A 112 -7.27 -18.86 10.96
CA GLY A 112 -7.17 -17.68 11.83
C GLY A 112 -6.06 -16.69 11.50
N ARG A 113 -5.24 -16.93 10.46
CA ARG A 113 -4.20 -16.02 10.00
C ARG A 113 -4.70 -15.16 8.85
N GLY A 114 -4.59 -13.84 8.98
CA GLY A 114 -4.94 -12.88 7.94
C GLY A 114 -4.08 -13.04 6.69
N ILE A 115 -4.73 -13.09 5.53
CA ILE A 115 -4.07 -13.16 4.22
C ILE A 115 -4.02 -11.74 3.63
N PRO A 116 -2.81 -11.17 3.43
CA PRO A 116 -2.67 -9.86 2.81
C PRO A 116 -3.32 -9.77 1.43
N ILE A 117 -3.90 -8.62 1.12
CA ILE A 117 -4.66 -8.39 -0.12
C ILE A 117 -3.78 -8.61 -1.35
N ARG A 118 -2.47 -8.29 -1.29
CA ARG A 118 -1.54 -8.47 -2.42
C ARG A 118 -1.48 -9.90 -2.95
N TYR A 119 -1.80 -10.90 -2.11
CA TYR A 119 -1.75 -12.31 -2.49
C TYR A 119 -3.06 -12.85 -3.05
N TRP A 120 -4.16 -12.08 -2.98
CA TRP A 120 -5.48 -12.59 -3.33
C TRP A 120 -5.60 -13.02 -4.79
N SER A 121 -4.95 -12.33 -5.72
CA SER A 121 -4.97 -12.70 -7.15
C SER A 121 -4.23 -14.01 -7.46
N VAL A 122 -3.33 -14.44 -6.57
CA VAL A 122 -2.58 -15.69 -6.70
C VAL A 122 -3.38 -16.85 -6.09
N ILE A 123 -4.05 -16.59 -4.97
CA ILE A 123 -4.75 -17.61 -4.18
C ILE A 123 -6.18 -17.86 -4.71
N PHE A 124 -6.87 -16.79 -5.13
CA PHE A 124 -8.27 -16.83 -5.51
C PHE A 124 -8.46 -16.51 -6.99
N LYS A 125 -9.45 -17.16 -7.62
CA LYS A 125 -9.93 -16.78 -8.95
C LYS A 125 -10.83 -15.55 -8.85
N LEU A 126 -10.22 -14.38 -8.84
CA LEU A 126 -10.96 -13.12 -8.70
C LEU A 126 -11.83 -12.84 -9.92
N ASN A 127 -13.09 -12.48 -9.65
CA ASN A 127 -14.03 -12.02 -10.65
C ASN A 127 -13.59 -10.68 -11.28
N THR A 128 -14.16 -10.34 -12.43
CA THR A 128 -13.82 -9.11 -13.16
C THR A 128 -13.95 -7.82 -12.34
N PRO A 129 -15.05 -7.58 -11.58
CA PRO A 129 -15.19 -6.33 -10.83
C PRO A 129 -14.15 -6.21 -9.70
N LEU A 130 -13.91 -7.27 -8.92
CA LEU A 130 -12.92 -7.25 -7.84
C LEU A 130 -11.50 -7.10 -8.39
N ARG A 131 -11.19 -7.78 -9.51
CA ARG A 131 -9.90 -7.60 -10.20
C ARG A 131 -9.66 -6.17 -10.64
N LYS A 132 -10.70 -5.48 -11.12
CA LYS A 132 -10.60 -4.06 -11.50
C LYS A 132 -10.34 -3.18 -10.27
N GLN A 133 -11.06 -3.42 -9.17
CA GLN A 133 -10.85 -2.70 -7.91
C GLN A 133 -9.47 -2.96 -7.32
N MET A 134 -8.95 -4.19 -7.42
CA MET A 134 -7.62 -4.54 -6.93
C MET A 134 -6.51 -3.70 -7.56
N ASN A 135 -6.63 -3.34 -8.84
CA ASN A 135 -5.65 -2.43 -9.45
C ASN A 135 -5.68 -1.06 -8.77
N ASP A 136 -6.85 -0.46 -8.56
CA ASP A 136 -6.97 0.82 -7.86
C ASP A 136 -6.46 0.72 -6.42
N TRP A 137 -6.77 -0.39 -5.73
CA TRP A 137 -6.30 -0.67 -4.38
C TRP A 137 -4.78 -0.79 -4.33
N GLN A 138 -4.18 -1.50 -5.29
CA GLN A 138 -2.74 -1.65 -5.39
C GLN A 138 -2.04 -0.30 -5.45
N TRP A 139 -2.48 0.60 -6.32
CA TRP A 139 -1.84 1.91 -6.45
C TRP A 139 -1.90 2.74 -5.17
N VAL A 140 -3.08 2.76 -4.53
CA VAL A 140 -3.26 3.52 -3.30
C VAL A 140 -2.45 2.90 -2.16
N ALA A 141 -2.48 1.57 -2.03
CA ALA A 141 -1.80 0.86 -0.95
C ALA A 141 -0.28 0.89 -1.10
N GLU A 142 0.27 0.71 -2.31
CA GLU A 142 1.70 0.86 -2.57
C GLU A 142 2.15 2.27 -2.19
N ARG A 143 1.44 3.31 -2.65
CA ARG A 143 1.77 4.69 -2.27
C ARG A 143 1.70 4.92 -0.75
N TYR A 144 0.68 4.37 -0.10
CA TYR A 144 0.51 4.49 1.35
C TYR A 144 1.63 3.80 2.13
N THR A 145 2.11 2.66 1.65
CA THR A 145 3.15 1.85 2.32
C THR A 145 4.58 2.32 2.03
N GLU A 146 4.77 3.15 1.00
CA GLU A 146 6.04 3.84 0.72
C GLU A 146 6.38 4.94 1.72
N SER A 147 5.38 5.51 2.39
CA SER A 147 5.51 6.63 3.34
C SER A 147 4.91 6.29 4.70
N THR A 148 4.90 7.25 5.63
CA THR A 148 4.05 7.12 6.83
C THR A 148 2.59 7.51 6.52
N PRO A 149 1.62 7.07 7.35
CA PRO A 149 0.24 7.53 7.25
C PRO A 149 0.12 9.06 7.29
N GLU A 150 0.91 9.72 8.13
CA GLU A 150 0.90 11.16 8.27
C GLU A 150 1.38 11.85 6.99
N GLU A 151 2.48 11.38 6.39
CA GLU A 151 3.00 11.90 5.13
C GLU A 151 2.04 11.67 3.96
N PHE A 152 1.41 10.49 3.92
CA PHE A 152 0.41 10.18 2.91
C PHE A 152 -0.77 11.14 2.99
N TRP A 153 -1.31 11.35 4.20
CA TRP A 153 -2.45 12.23 4.37
C TRP A 153 -2.09 13.71 4.23
N ASP A 154 -0.87 14.11 4.52
CA ASP A 154 -0.39 15.46 4.22
C ASP A 154 -0.37 15.72 2.71
N GLU A 155 0.11 14.74 1.93
CA GLU A 155 0.12 14.77 0.47
C GLU A 155 -1.29 14.77 -0.15
N PHE A 156 -2.22 14.00 0.43
CA PHE A 156 -3.59 13.84 -0.08
C PHE A 156 -4.62 14.59 0.76
N SER A 157 -4.26 15.78 1.25
CA SER A 157 -5.20 16.72 1.84
C SER A 157 -5.23 18.03 1.07
N VAL A 158 -6.37 18.71 1.08
CA VAL A 158 -6.58 20.04 0.50
C VAL A 158 -6.85 21.02 1.63
N ASP A 159 -6.25 22.19 1.57
CA ASP A 159 -6.55 23.26 2.51
C ASP A 159 -8.00 23.72 2.32
N SER A 160 -8.79 23.66 3.39
CA SER A 160 -10.13 24.22 3.45
C SER A 160 -10.08 25.67 3.90
N ASP A 161 -11.09 26.47 3.53
CA ASP A 161 -11.27 27.87 3.95
C ASP A 161 -11.23 28.07 5.48
N SER A 162 -11.44 26.99 6.25
CA SER A 162 -11.40 26.95 7.71
C SER A 162 -10.00 26.72 8.31
N ASN A 163 -8.91 26.85 7.53
CA ASN A 163 -7.54 26.48 7.94
C ASN A 163 -7.41 25.01 8.41
N THR A 164 -8.35 24.15 8.00
CA THR A 164 -8.32 22.71 8.29
C THR A 164 -7.96 21.95 7.02
N LYS A 165 -7.03 21.00 7.12
CA LYS A 165 -6.70 20.10 6.02
C LYS A 165 -7.81 19.06 5.86
N LEU A 166 -8.47 19.06 4.70
CA LEU A 166 -9.50 18.09 4.37
C LEU A 166 -8.89 16.96 3.53
N ARG A 167 -8.98 15.73 4.03
CA ARG A 167 -8.55 14.53 3.28
C ARG A 167 -9.31 14.42 1.97
N MET A 168 -8.59 14.16 0.88
CA MET A 168 -9.17 13.90 -0.43
C MET A 168 -10.04 12.62 -0.41
N SER A 169 -11.10 12.62 -1.21
CA SER A 169 -11.90 11.42 -1.45
C SER A 169 -11.12 10.36 -2.23
N TRP A 170 -11.53 9.09 -2.12
CA TRP A 170 -10.98 7.98 -2.90
C TRP A 170 -10.81 8.28 -4.39
N LYS A 171 -11.84 8.89 -4.99
CA LYS A 171 -11.85 9.25 -6.41
C LYS A 171 -10.76 10.27 -6.73
N GLN A 172 -10.59 11.28 -5.88
CA GLN A 172 -9.56 12.30 -6.06
C GLN A 172 -8.15 11.72 -5.91
N ILE A 173 -7.93 10.82 -4.96
CA ILE A 173 -6.65 10.14 -4.75
C ILE A 173 -6.30 9.28 -5.96
N THR A 174 -7.20 8.38 -6.36
CA THR A 174 -7.00 7.48 -7.51
C THR A 174 -6.79 8.25 -8.83
N GLU A 175 -7.56 9.31 -9.09
CA GLU A 175 -7.34 10.18 -10.25
C GLU A 175 -5.97 10.86 -10.23
N THR A 176 -5.51 11.31 -9.06
CA THR A 176 -4.19 11.94 -8.90
C THR A 176 -3.07 10.94 -9.19
N LEU A 177 -3.17 9.73 -8.64
CA LEU A 177 -2.20 8.65 -8.89
C LEU A 177 -2.17 8.23 -10.36
N HIS A 178 -3.34 8.08 -11.00
CA HIS A 178 -3.43 7.75 -12.42
C HIS A 178 -2.81 8.84 -13.32
N LYS A 179 -3.02 10.12 -12.99
CA LYS A 179 -2.40 11.23 -13.72
C LYS A 179 -0.88 11.19 -13.62
N ARG A 180 -0.34 10.98 -12.42
CA ARG A 180 1.13 10.87 -12.21
C ARG A 180 1.71 9.70 -12.98
N ARG A 181 1.08 8.53 -12.94
CA ARG A 181 1.56 7.35 -13.68
C ARG A 181 1.58 7.61 -15.19
N LYS A 182 0.51 8.19 -15.73
CA LYS A 182 0.45 8.57 -17.15
C LYS A 182 1.58 9.53 -17.52
N GLN A 183 1.93 10.49 -16.66
CA GLN A 183 3.06 11.38 -16.88
C GLN A 183 4.39 10.63 -16.90
N VAL A 184 4.60 9.69 -15.97
CA VAL A 184 5.79 8.83 -15.93
C VAL A 184 5.89 7.94 -17.17
N ASP A 185 4.81 7.31 -17.60
CA ASP A 185 4.79 6.46 -18.80
C ASP A 185 5.06 7.26 -20.08
N LEU A 186 4.55 8.50 -20.16
CA LEU A 186 4.87 9.44 -21.24
C LEU A 186 6.34 9.86 -21.21
N ALA A 187 6.89 10.17 -20.04
CA ALA A 187 8.30 10.52 -19.88
C ALA A 187 9.26 9.36 -20.21
N ASN A 188 8.87 8.13 -19.89
CA ASN A 188 9.63 6.91 -20.16
C ASN A 188 9.48 6.39 -21.60
N GLY A 189 8.76 7.10 -22.48
CA GLY A 189 8.58 6.68 -23.87
C GLY A 189 7.75 5.41 -24.05
N VAL A 190 7.00 4.97 -23.03
CA VAL A 190 6.07 3.82 -23.09
C VAL A 190 4.74 4.23 -23.74
N GLY A 191 4.72 5.40 -24.40
CA GLY A 191 3.56 5.95 -25.10
C GLY A 191 2.94 4.94 -26.05
N PHE A 192 1.65 4.66 -25.80
CA PHE A 192 0.76 3.80 -26.58
C PHE A 192 1.17 3.75 -28.06
N ARG A 193 1.74 2.61 -28.50
CA ARG A 193 1.70 2.24 -29.92
C ARG A 193 0.23 2.18 -30.30
N GLN A 194 -0.30 3.24 -30.92
CA GLN A 194 -1.57 3.20 -31.60
C GLN A 194 -1.56 1.96 -32.49
N ARG A 195 -2.48 1.02 -32.24
CA ARG A 195 -2.83 -0.04 -33.17
C ARG A 195 -3.26 0.66 -34.47
N ARG A 196 -2.31 0.80 -35.38
CA ARG A 196 -2.53 1.19 -36.78
C ARG A 196 -3.53 0.18 -37.33
N ARG A 197 -4.79 0.59 -37.45
CA ARG A 197 -5.81 -0.19 -38.15
C ARG A 197 -5.30 -0.33 -39.58
N LYS A 198 -4.88 -1.55 -39.96
CA LYS A 198 -4.85 -1.96 -41.36
C LYS A 198 -6.30 -2.14 -41.76
N SER A 199 -6.91 -1.08 -42.27
CA SER A 199 -8.12 -1.14 -43.08
C SER A 199 -7.67 -0.92 -44.52
N GLU A 200 -7.16 -1.99 -45.13
CA GLU A 200 -7.05 -2.14 -46.58
C GLU A 200 -7.30 -3.62 -46.87
N LEU A 201 -8.55 -3.92 -47.26
CA LEU A 201 -8.96 -4.92 -48.25
C LEU A 201 -10.45 -4.68 -48.55
#